data_AF-A0A536M4E2-F1
#
_entry.id   AF-A0A536M4E2-F1
#
_cell.length_a   1.000
_cell.length_b   1.000
_cell.length_c   1.000
_cell.angle_alpha   90.00
_cell.angle_beta   90.00
_cell.angle_gamma   90.00
#
_symmetry.space_group_name_H-M   'P 1'
#
loop_
_entity.id
_entity.type
_entity.pdbx_description
1 polymer ?
#
loop_
_entity_poly.entity_id
_entity_poly.type
_entity_poly.pdbx_seq_one_letter_code
_entity_poly.pdbx_strand_id
1 'polypeptide(L)'
;MRDRSLLFERWPRFAFRHAWQVLGGTLLIIVVLGILYSTAAGKYADAFTLPGSESQNLFDMLEERFPATAGDSVTVVVQASRGIDDPTVKSQVEDLAQRLSRLPDVTAVSSPYGNSAAVSPDGKIARINVQYAEEAQKVPRSSAEALLDLRKELSTPEFQVEAGGFIVQRAERNPPGRTELIGIGAAVIILLLAFGSVVAMGLPITIAILGV
;
A
#
# COMPACT_ATOMS: atom_id res chain seq x y z
N MET A 1 -44.46 24.13 -2.58
CA MET A 1 -43.77 23.09 -3.38
C MET A 1 -43.73 23.48 -4.85
N ARG A 2 -42.98 24.53 -5.21
CA ARG A 2 -42.62 24.95 -6.58
C ARG A 2 -41.24 25.61 -6.48
N ASP A 3 -40.43 25.55 -7.53
CA ASP A 3 -39.09 26.17 -7.69
C ASP A 3 -37.84 25.28 -7.61
N ARG A 4 -37.95 23.96 -7.84
CA ARG A 4 -36.76 23.12 -8.14
C ARG A 4 -36.52 22.86 -9.64
N SER A 5 -37.46 23.22 -10.51
CA SER A 5 -37.36 22.98 -11.97
C SER A 5 -36.52 24.02 -12.72
N LEU A 6 -36.40 25.25 -12.22
CA LEU A 6 -35.73 26.33 -12.94
C LEU A 6 -34.20 26.21 -12.98
N LEU A 7 -33.58 25.58 -11.98
CA LEU A 7 -32.12 25.45 -11.91
C LEU A 7 -31.58 24.49 -12.99
N PHE A 8 -32.24 23.34 -13.18
CA PHE A 8 -31.86 22.35 -14.20
C PHE A 8 -32.10 22.83 -15.63
N GLU A 9 -33.00 23.79 -15.83
CA GLU A 9 -33.34 24.30 -17.15
C GLU A 9 -32.48 25.51 -17.58
N ARG A 10 -32.04 26.34 -16.63
CA ARG A 10 -31.30 27.57 -16.91
C ARG A 10 -29.80 27.32 -17.00
N TRP A 11 -29.28 26.39 -16.19
CA TRP A 11 -27.86 26.07 -16.16
C TRP A 11 -27.32 25.49 -17.47
N PRO A 12 -27.98 24.50 -18.12
CA PRO A 12 -27.51 23.98 -19.41
C PRO A 12 -27.55 25.05 -20.50
N ARG A 13 -28.63 25.86 -20.55
CA ARG A 13 -28.74 26.97 -21.52
C ARG A 13 -27.63 28.00 -21.36
N PHE A 14 -27.24 28.32 -20.12
CA PHE A 14 -26.11 29.21 -19.85
C PHE A 14 -24.77 28.58 -20.25
N ALA A 15 -24.57 27.31 -19.93
CA ALA A 15 -23.36 26.56 -20.26
C ALA A 15 -23.17 26.41 -21.78
N PHE A 16 -24.22 26.13 -22.55
CA PHE A 16 -24.15 26.08 -24.01
C PHE A 16 -23.84 27.45 -24.63
N ARG A 17 -24.36 28.54 -24.05
CA ARG A 17 -24.16 29.89 -24.60
C ARG A 17 -22.77 30.46 -24.31
N HIS A 18 -22.10 30.00 -23.27
CA HIS A 18 -20.77 30.46 -22.85
C HIS A 18 -19.79 29.29 -22.64
N ALA A 19 -19.85 28.27 -23.51
CA ALA A 19 -19.13 27.01 -23.34
C ALA A 19 -17.63 27.21 -23.06
N TRP A 20 -16.96 28.13 -23.75
CA TRP A 20 -15.55 28.44 -23.53
C TRP A 20 -15.25 29.10 -22.19
N GLN A 21 -16.15 29.97 -21.70
CA GLN A 21 -15.99 30.61 -20.39
C GLN A 21 -16.23 29.61 -19.25
N VAL A 22 -17.20 28.71 -19.42
CA VAL A 22 -17.47 27.64 -18.44
C VAL A 22 -16.34 26.63 -18.41
N LEU A 23 -15.83 26.20 -19.57
CA LEU A 23 -14.66 25.31 -19.65
C LEU A 23 -13.41 25.96 -19.04
N GLY A 24 -13.11 27.19 -19.42
CA GLY A 24 -11.96 27.94 -18.87
C GLY A 24 -12.09 28.18 -17.37
N GLY A 25 -13.28 28.54 -16.88
CA GLY A 25 -13.55 28.72 -15.45
C GLY A 25 -13.43 27.43 -14.67
N THR A 26 -13.93 26.31 -15.22
CA THR A 26 -13.80 24.99 -14.58
C THR A 26 -12.34 24.56 -14.51
N LEU A 27 -11.59 24.70 -15.60
CA LEU A 27 -10.15 24.40 -15.64
C LEU A 27 -9.38 25.26 -14.64
N LEU A 28 -9.68 26.55 -14.58
CA LEU A 28 -9.07 27.48 -13.61
C LEU A 28 -9.38 27.05 -12.17
N ILE A 29 -10.63 26.69 -11.87
CA ILE A 29 -11.02 26.19 -10.55
C ILE A 29 -10.25 24.91 -10.21
N ILE A 30 -10.15 23.95 -11.14
CA ILE A 30 -9.38 22.70 -10.93
C ILE A 30 -7.91 23.02 -10.63
N VAL A 31 -7.28 23.90 -11.42
CA VAL A 31 -5.87 24.28 -11.22
C VAL A 31 -5.67 24.98 -9.88
N VAL A 32 -6.54 25.93 -9.53
CA VAL A 32 -6.47 26.66 -8.25
C VAL A 32 -6.67 25.71 -7.08
N LEU A 33 -7.65 24.80 -7.16
CA LEU A 33 -7.87 23.78 -6.15
C LEU A 33 -6.69 22.82 -6.05
N GLY A 34 -6.08 22.40 -7.16
CA GLY A 34 -4.88 21.56 -7.17
C GLY A 34 -3.64 22.23 -6.55
N ILE A 35 -3.45 23.53 -6.79
CA ILE A 35 -2.37 24.32 -6.16
C ILE A 35 -2.65 24.51 -4.66
N LEU A 36 -3.88 24.87 -4.30
CA LEU A 36 -4.27 25.05 -2.90
C LEU A 36 -4.15 23.72 -2.14
N TYR A 37 -4.57 22.62 -2.76
CA TYR A 37 -4.40 21.28 -2.24
C TYR A 37 -2.92 20.94 -2.05
N SER A 38 -2.07 21.13 -3.05
CA SER A 38 -0.64 20.80 -2.92
C SER A 38 0.12 21.64 -1.90
N THR A 39 -0.41 22.81 -1.51
CA THR A 39 0.19 23.70 -0.51
C THR A 39 -0.42 23.57 0.89
N ALA A 40 -1.70 23.19 1.00
CA ALA A 40 -2.42 23.09 2.27
C ALA A 40 -2.62 21.65 2.76
N ALA A 41 -2.71 20.67 1.86
CA ALA A 41 -2.74 19.28 2.22
C ALA A 41 -1.30 18.83 2.50
N GLY A 42 -1.01 18.49 3.76
CA GLY A 42 0.26 17.87 4.11
C GLY A 42 0.51 16.57 3.34
N LYS A 43 1.63 15.89 3.62
CA LYS A 43 1.89 14.57 3.05
C LYS A 43 0.73 13.65 3.44
N TYR A 44 -0.02 13.14 2.46
CA TYR A 44 -0.96 12.05 2.66
C TYR A 44 -0.15 10.83 3.11
N ALA A 45 -0.06 10.64 4.42
CA ALA A 45 0.10 9.31 4.97
C ALA A 45 -1.31 8.76 5.11
N ASP A 46 -1.56 7.53 4.64
CA ASP A 46 -2.80 6.79 4.95
C ASP A 46 -2.92 6.49 6.46
N ALA A 47 -2.20 7.20 7.33
CA ALA A 47 -2.19 6.99 8.76
C ALA A 47 -3.50 7.56 9.29
N PHE A 48 -4.40 6.66 9.68
CA PHE A 48 -5.73 6.98 10.19
C PHE A 48 -5.61 7.54 11.61
N THR A 49 -4.98 8.70 11.77
CA THR A 49 -4.86 9.36 13.07
C THR A 49 -6.12 10.17 13.30
N LEU A 50 -6.79 9.99 14.45
CA LEU A 50 -7.88 10.86 14.92
C LEU A 50 -7.31 11.77 16.02
N PRO A 51 -6.89 13.01 15.67
CA PRO A 51 -6.27 13.91 16.64
C PRO A 51 -7.23 14.21 17.79
N GLY A 52 -6.74 14.09 19.03
CA GLY A 52 -7.55 14.32 20.23
C GLY A 52 -8.38 13.12 20.70
N SER A 53 -8.28 11.96 20.03
CA SER A 53 -8.83 10.72 20.57
C SER A 53 -7.93 10.12 21.65
N GLU A 54 -8.54 9.46 22.64
CA GLU A 54 -7.80 8.75 23.70
C GLU A 54 -6.88 7.66 23.11
N SER A 55 -7.33 6.97 22.06
CA SER A 55 -6.53 5.98 21.33
C SER A 55 -5.27 6.58 20.71
N GLN A 56 -5.37 7.77 20.09
CA GLN A 56 -4.20 8.43 19.51
C GLN A 56 -3.17 8.80 20.58
N ASN A 57 -3.64 9.33 21.72
CA ASN A 57 -2.74 9.67 22.82
C ASN A 57 -1.99 8.44 23.38
N LEU A 58 -2.63 7.26 23.36
CA LEU A 58 -1.96 6.00 23.74
C LEU A 58 -0.89 5.59 22.72
N PHE A 59 -1.15 5.76 21.41
CA PHE A 59 -0.14 5.52 20.38
C PHE A 59 1.03 6.48 20.50
N ASP A 60 0.77 7.78 20.72
CA ASP A 60 1.80 8.80 20.90
C ASP A 60 2.68 8.47 22.13
N MET A 61 2.07 8.04 23.24
CA MET A 61 2.79 7.58 24.43
C MET A 61 3.61 6.31 24.19
N LEU A 62 3.11 5.39 23.36
CA LEU A 62 3.82 4.16 22.99
C LEU A 62 5.06 4.50 22.15
N GLU A 63 4.94 5.44 21.21
CA GLU A 63 6.04 5.94 20.38
C GLU A 63 7.11 6.66 21.22
N GLU A 64 6.69 7.48 22.19
CA GLU A 64 7.61 8.20 23.09
C GLU A 64 8.34 7.27 24.08
N ARG A 65 7.65 6.26 24.64
CA ARG A 65 8.17 5.43 25.73
C ARG A 65 8.77 4.10 25.27
N PHE A 66 8.29 3.55 24.16
CA PHE A 66 8.70 2.26 23.62
C PHE A 66 8.91 2.35 22.10
N PRO A 67 9.81 3.23 21.62
CA PRO A 67 10.02 3.46 20.19
C PRO A 67 10.40 2.20 19.41
N ALA A 68 11.03 1.22 20.08
CA ALA A 68 11.43 -0.04 19.46
C ALA A 68 10.24 -0.96 19.07
N THR A 69 9.03 -0.74 19.61
CA THR A 69 7.83 -1.58 19.39
C THR A 69 6.64 -0.76 18.89
N ALA A 70 6.85 0.53 18.61
CA ALA A 70 5.79 1.43 18.16
C ALA A 70 5.40 1.22 16.69
N GLY A 71 6.32 0.70 15.87
CA GLY A 71 6.08 0.39 14.46
C GLY A 71 5.34 -0.93 14.22
N ASP A 72 5.19 -1.29 12.95
CA ASP A 72 4.53 -2.53 12.54
C ASP A 72 5.48 -3.73 12.57
N SER A 73 4.91 -4.94 12.58
CA SER A 73 5.68 -6.19 12.51
C SER A 73 5.34 -7.03 11.28
N VAL A 74 6.32 -7.81 10.86
CA VAL A 74 6.22 -8.85 9.83
C VAL A 74 6.44 -10.19 10.50
N THR A 75 5.57 -11.14 10.18
CA THR A 75 5.75 -12.54 10.58
C THR A 75 6.38 -13.29 9.41
N VAL A 76 7.59 -13.78 9.62
CA VAL A 76 8.27 -14.69 8.70
C VAL A 76 8.04 -16.11 9.20
N VAL A 77 7.59 -16.99 8.31
CA VAL A 77 7.33 -18.40 8.60
C VAL A 77 8.34 -19.24 7.82
N VAL A 78 8.97 -20.17 8.51
CA VAL A 78 9.88 -21.14 7.93
C VAL A 78 9.27 -22.51 8.02
N GLN A 79 9.28 -23.26 6.91
CA GLN A 79 8.92 -24.66 6.87
C GLN A 79 10.14 -25.49 6.45
N ALA A 80 10.49 -26.51 7.24
CA ALA A 80 11.60 -27.40 6.95
C ALA A 80 11.16 -28.87 6.95
N SER A 81 11.41 -29.57 5.85
CA SER A 81 11.01 -30.98 5.69
C SER A 81 11.69 -31.91 6.70
N ARG A 82 12.93 -31.58 7.09
CA ARG A 82 13.74 -32.31 8.10
C ARG A 82 13.41 -31.94 9.55
N GLY A 83 12.52 -30.96 9.76
CA GLY A 83 12.21 -30.41 11.07
C GLY A 83 13.08 -29.22 11.46
N ILE A 84 12.54 -28.33 12.27
CA ILE A 84 13.14 -27.06 12.69
C ILE A 84 14.27 -27.26 13.71
N ASP A 85 14.26 -28.38 14.45
CA ASP A 85 15.27 -28.69 15.47
C ASP A 85 16.50 -29.43 14.90
N ASP A 86 16.51 -29.80 13.61
CA ASP A 86 17.69 -30.36 12.95
C ASP A 86 18.85 -29.33 13.03
N PRO A 87 20.07 -29.73 13.43
CA PRO A 87 21.19 -28.79 13.60
C PRO A 87 21.50 -27.95 12.35
N THR A 88 21.31 -28.53 11.17
CA THR A 88 21.54 -27.84 9.89
C THR A 88 20.45 -26.80 9.65
N VAL A 89 19.18 -27.20 9.85
CA VAL A 89 18.03 -26.30 9.69
C VAL A 89 18.10 -25.18 10.71
N LYS A 90 18.45 -25.48 11.95
CA LYS A 90 18.64 -24.50 13.01
C LYS A 90 19.68 -23.45 12.67
N SER A 91 20.80 -23.86 12.09
CA SER A 91 21.80 -22.91 11.58
C SER A 91 21.24 -22.03 10.45
N GLN A 92 20.38 -22.56 9.57
CA GLN A 92 19.75 -21.79 8.50
C GLN A 92 18.72 -20.79 9.04
N VAL A 93 17.93 -21.18 10.04
CA VAL A 93 16.95 -20.30 10.70
C VAL A 93 17.64 -19.16 11.44
N GLU A 94 18.75 -19.44 12.14
CA GLU A 94 19.53 -18.41 12.82
C GLU A 94 20.26 -17.47 11.83
N ASP A 95 20.79 -17.99 10.70
CA ASP A 95 21.33 -17.14 9.62
C ASP A 95 20.24 -16.23 9.02
N LEU A 96 19.05 -16.78 8.77
CA LEU A 96 17.90 -16.01 8.31
C LEU A 96 17.54 -14.91 9.32
N ALA A 97 17.41 -15.24 10.61
CA ALA A 97 17.11 -14.26 11.65
C ALA A 97 18.18 -13.15 11.73
N GLN A 98 19.46 -13.51 11.58
CA GLN A 98 20.55 -12.55 11.56
C GLN A 98 20.50 -11.65 10.33
N ARG A 99 20.22 -12.18 9.14
CA ARG A 99 20.07 -11.38 7.92
C ARG A 99 18.86 -10.45 8.00
N LEU A 100 17.73 -10.93 8.53
CA LEU A 100 16.54 -10.12 8.79
C LEU A 100 16.86 -8.94 9.72
N SER A 101 17.68 -9.15 10.76
CA SER A 101 18.07 -8.09 11.70
C SER A 101 18.93 -6.98 11.08
N ARG A 102 19.52 -7.23 9.91
CA ARG A 102 20.34 -6.27 9.17
C ARG A 102 19.58 -5.54 8.07
N LEU A 103 18.31 -5.89 7.87
CA LEU A 103 17.46 -5.18 6.91
C LEU A 103 17.23 -3.74 7.38
N PRO A 104 17.07 -2.79 6.43
CA PRO A 104 16.76 -1.41 6.78
C PRO A 104 15.44 -1.32 7.53
N ASP A 105 15.34 -0.38 8.47
CA ASP A 105 14.14 -0.08 9.26
C ASP A 105 13.69 -1.18 10.24
N VAL A 106 14.42 -2.28 10.35
CA VAL A 106 14.18 -3.34 11.35
C VAL A 106 14.83 -2.97 12.69
N THR A 107 14.05 -3.03 13.78
CA THR A 107 14.52 -2.72 15.15
C THR A 107 14.78 -3.96 15.98
N ALA A 108 14.02 -5.04 15.75
CA ALA A 108 14.17 -6.28 16.49
C ALA A 108 13.74 -7.49 15.67
N VAL A 109 14.39 -8.63 15.93
CA VAL A 109 14.00 -9.93 15.38
C VAL A 109 13.93 -10.93 16.52
N SER A 110 12.79 -11.62 16.64
CA SER A 110 12.57 -12.63 17.67
C SER A 110 12.81 -14.03 17.09
N SER A 111 13.85 -14.72 17.59
CA SER A 111 14.16 -16.10 17.22
C SER A 111 13.04 -17.07 17.65
N PRO A 112 12.72 -18.10 16.83
CA PRO A 112 11.69 -19.07 17.16
C PRO A 112 12.10 -20.01 18.30
N TYR A 113 13.38 -20.16 18.59
CA TYR A 113 13.87 -21.11 19.59
C TYR A 113 13.77 -20.61 21.04
N GLY A 114 13.54 -19.31 21.23
CA GLY A 114 13.31 -18.71 22.55
C GLY A 114 11.89 -18.90 23.10
N ASN A 115 10.96 -19.38 22.27
CA ASN A 115 9.56 -19.53 22.63
C ASN A 115 8.98 -20.81 22.02
N SER A 116 8.61 -21.78 22.86
CA SER A 116 8.02 -23.05 22.42
C SER A 116 6.73 -22.87 21.60
N ALA A 117 5.99 -21.77 21.78
CA ALA A 117 4.78 -21.46 21.00
C ALA A 117 5.07 -20.93 19.58
N ALA A 118 6.33 -20.61 19.27
CA ALA A 118 6.76 -20.17 17.96
C ALA A 118 7.01 -21.33 16.98
N VAL A 119 7.13 -22.56 17.48
CA VAL A 119 7.29 -23.78 16.69
C VAL A 119 5.96 -24.55 16.66
N SER A 120 5.63 -25.12 15.51
CA SER A 120 4.42 -25.93 15.35
C SER A 120 4.51 -27.25 16.14
N PRO A 121 3.37 -27.85 16.52
CA PRO A 121 3.35 -29.12 17.25
C PRO A 121 4.06 -30.28 16.53
N ASP A 122 4.13 -30.24 15.20
CA ASP A 122 4.82 -31.24 14.38
C ASP A 122 6.31 -30.94 14.17
N GLY A 123 6.82 -29.83 14.74
CA GLY A 123 8.22 -29.44 14.68
C GLY A 123 8.72 -29.02 13.30
N LYS A 124 7.85 -28.85 12.30
CA LYS A 124 8.24 -28.55 10.91
C LYS A 124 8.13 -27.09 10.54
N ILE A 125 7.39 -26.30 11.29
CA ILE A 125 7.12 -24.90 11.00
C ILE A 125 7.54 -24.04 12.18
N ALA A 126 8.23 -22.93 11.90
CA ALA A 126 8.63 -21.95 12.90
C ALA A 126 8.23 -20.54 12.47
N ARG A 127 7.88 -19.69 13.44
CA ARG A 127 7.58 -18.27 13.21
C ARG A 127 8.68 -17.39 13.79
N ILE A 128 9.16 -16.47 12.97
CA ILE A 128 10.12 -15.41 13.32
C ILE A 128 9.35 -14.10 13.23
N ASN A 129 9.34 -13.31 14.31
CA ASN A 129 8.73 -11.98 14.29
C ASN A 129 9.80 -10.93 14.05
N VAL A 130 9.57 -10.08 13.04
CA VAL A 130 10.45 -8.98 12.65
C VAL A 130 9.72 -7.69 12.95
N GLN A 131 10.27 -6.88 13.85
CA GLN A 131 9.73 -5.58 14.24
C GLN A 131 10.39 -4.48 13.42
N TYR A 132 9.57 -3.59 12.86
CA TYR A 132 10.02 -2.39 12.18
C TYR A 132 9.91 -1.17 13.11
N ALA A 133 10.76 -0.18 12.87
CA ALA A 133 10.74 1.10 13.59
C ALA A 133 9.46 1.89 13.31
N GLU A 134 8.95 1.78 12.09
CA GLU A 134 7.88 2.59 11.54
C GLU A 134 6.64 1.75 11.24
N GLU A 135 5.47 2.40 11.17
CA GLU A 135 4.24 1.80 10.65
C GLU A 135 4.39 1.43 9.17
N ALA A 136 3.67 0.41 8.70
CA ALA A 136 3.82 -0.12 7.34
C ALA A 136 3.61 0.90 6.22
N GLN A 137 2.89 1.98 6.51
CA GLN A 137 2.63 3.08 5.58
C GLN A 137 3.84 4.01 5.40
N LYS A 138 4.65 4.14 6.45
CA LYS A 138 5.88 4.94 6.48
C LYS A 138 7.12 4.10 6.08
N VAL A 139 7.05 2.77 6.23
CA VAL A 139 8.13 1.86 5.77
C VAL A 139 8.35 1.99 4.25
N PRO A 140 9.58 2.27 3.79
CA PRO A 140 9.91 2.31 2.37
C PRO A 140 9.67 0.96 1.68
N ARG A 141 9.17 1.00 0.44
CA ARG A 141 8.95 -0.22 -0.37
C ARG A 141 10.23 -1.03 -0.55
N SER A 142 11.39 -0.37 -0.67
CA SER A 142 12.70 -1.01 -0.79
C SER A 142 13.06 -1.90 0.40
N SER A 143 12.61 -1.54 1.61
CA SER A 143 12.86 -2.35 2.81
C SER A 143 12.04 -3.65 2.76
N ALA A 144 10.78 -3.56 2.36
CA ALA A 144 9.94 -4.72 2.14
C ALA A 144 10.44 -5.61 0.98
N GLU A 145 10.91 -5.00 -0.11
CA GLU A 145 11.50 -5.72 -1.25
C GLU A 145 12.77 -6.49 -0.84
N ALA A 146 13.63 -5.92 0.00
CA ALA A 146 14.81 -6.61 0.53
C ALA A 146 14.43 -7.87 1.34
N LEU A 147 13.33 -7.81 2.10
CA LEU A 147 12.80 -8.99 2.79
C LEU A 147 12.27 -10.04 1.80
N LEU A 148 11.54 -9.62 0.76
CA LEU A 148 11.00 -10.53 -0.26
C LEU A 148 12.09 -11.17 -1.13
N ASP A 149 13.21 -10.48 -1.34
CA ASP A 149 14.36 -11.02 -2.04
C ASP A 149 15.13 -12.02 -1.18
N LEU A 150 15.30 -11.73 0.12
CA LEU A 150 15.86 -12.69 1.08
C LEU A 150 15.00 -13.97 1.16
N ARG A 151 13.67 -13.82 1.15
CA ARG A 151 12.72 -14.95 1.06
C ARG A 151 13.01 -15.82 -0.16
N LYS A 152 13.17 -15.21 -1.34
CA LYS A 152 13.42 -15.94 -2.60
C LYS A 152 14.81 -16.59 -2.62
N GLU A 153 15.83 -15.91 -2.11
CA GLU A 153 17.21 -16.40 -2.06
C GLU A 153 17.33 -17.66 -1.20
N LEU A 154 16.68 -17.67 -0.03
CA LEU A 154 16.82 -18.75 0.95
C LEU A 154 15.80 -19.88 0.78
N SER A 155 14.73 -19.66 0.01
CA SER A 155 13.71 -20.69 -0.21
C SER A 155 14.23 -21.80 -1.14
N THR A 156 14.20 -23.02 -0.63
CA THR A 156 14.54 -24.25 -1.35
C THR A 156 13.42 -25.28 -1.16
N PRO A 157 13.37 -26.36 -1.96
CA PRO A 157 12.34 -27.40 -1.80
C PRO A 157 12.30 -28.07 -0.42
N GLU A 158 13.39 -28.03 0.34
CA GLU A 158 13.48 -28.60 1.70
C GLU A 158 13.32 -27.56 2.82
N PHE A 159 13.48 -26.28 2.50
CA PHE A 159 13.48 -25.16 3.43
C PHE A 159 12.76 -23.97 2.78
N GLN A 160 11.47 -23.83 3.06
CA GLN A 160 10.63 -22.79 2.49
C GLN A 160 10.49 -21.62 3.46
N VAL A 161 10.69 -20.40 2.96
CA VAL A 161 10.50 -19.18 3.73
C VAL A 161 9.32 -18.44 3.16
N GLU A 162 8.38 -18.04 4.00
CA GLU A 162 7.25 -17.20 3.65
C GLU A 162 7.18 -16.00 4.59
N ALA A 163 6.59 -14.90 4.14
CA ALA A 163 6.45 -13.70 4.94
C ALA A 163 5.04 -13.14 4.82
N GLY A 164 4.50 -12.67 5.93
CA GLY A 164 3.18 -12.06 6.01
C GLY A 164 3.17 -10.83 6.90
N GLY A 165 2.11 -10.03 6.78
CA GLY A 165 1.97 -8.76 7.47
C GLY A 165 1.66 -7.63 6.48
N PHE A 166 1.24 -6.48 7.02
CA PHE A 166 0.76 -5.38 6.18
C PHE A 166 1.87 -4.78 5.30
N ILE A 167 3.12 -4.76 5.80
CA ILE A 167 4.33 -4.36 5.04
C ILE A 167 4.51 -5.23 3.79
N VAL A 168 4.44 -6.55 3.94
CA VAL A 168 4.58 -7.51 2.84
C VAL A 168 3.43 -7.38 1.84
N GLN A 169 2.19 -7.32 2.32
CA GLN A 169 1.01 -7.18 1.46
C GLN A 169 1.07 -5.92 0.60
N ARG A 170 1.59 -4.81 1.16
CA ARG A 170 1.75 -3.56 0.41
C ARG A 170 2.82 -3.66 -0.67
N ALA A 171 3.92 -4.35 -0.39
CA ALA A 171 4.99 -4.56 -1.37
C ALA A 171 4.59 -5.55 -2.48
N GLU A 172 3.79 -6.56 -2.15
CA GLU A 172 3.26 -7.55 -3.10
C GLU A 172 2.08 -7.01 -3.92
N ARG A 173 1.43 -5.92 -3.49
CA ARG A 173 0.56 -5.16 -4.40
C ARG A 173 1.40 -4.69 -5.58
N ASN A 174 1.15 -5.33 -6.71
CA ASN A 174 1.77 -4.96 -7.98
C ASN A 174 1.54 -3.45 -8.19
N PRO A 175 2.58 -2.69 -8.57
CA PRO A 175 2.38 -1.34 -9.07
C PRO A 175 1.35 -1.39 -10.20
N PRO A 176 0.64 -0.28 -10.47
CA PRO A 176 -0.07 -0.09 -11.74
C PRO A 176 0.80 -0.60 -12.89
N GLY A 177 0.39 -1.72 -13.47
CA GLY A 177 1.25 -2.59 -14.28
C GLY A 177 0.76 -2.74 -15.71
N ARG A 178 1.37 -3.65 -16.48
CA ARG A 178 0.99 -3.92 -17.88
C ARG A 178 -0.51 -4.22 -18.04
N THR A 179 -1.15 -4.79 -17.01
CA THR A 179 -2.59 -5.08 -16.98
C THR A 179 -3.46 -3.81 -16.99
N GLU A 180 -3.01 -2.72 -16.37
CA GLU A 180 -3.72 -1.44 -16.45
C GLU A 180 -3.65 -0.88 -17.86
N LEU A 181 -2.49 -0.97 -18.52
CA LEU A 181 -2.33 -0.55 -19.90
C LEU A 181 -3.27 -1.32 -20.85
N ILE A 182 -3.47 -2.62 -20.57
CA ILE A 182 -4.45 -3.44 -21.30
C ILE A 182 -5.87 -2.93 -21.05
N GLY A 183 -6.22 -2.61 -19.79
CA GLY A 183 -7.51 -2.03 -19.45
C GLY A 183 -7.78 -0.68 -20.13
N ILE A 184 -6.80 0.23 -20.10
CA ILE A 184 -6.86 1.53 -20.78
C ILE A 184 -7.01 1.34 -22.30
N GLY A 185 -6.22 0.44 -22.90
CA GLY A 185 -6.32 0.12 -24.33
C GLY A 185 -7.69 -0.44 -24.71
N ALA A 186 -8.23 -1.35 -23.90
CA ALA A 186 -9.58 -1.88 -24.10
C ALA A 186 -10.65 -0.78 -23.97
N ALA A 187 -10.54 0.10 -22.96
CA ALA A 187 -11.46 1.22 -22.79
C ALA A 187 -11.43 2.17 -24.00
N VAL A 188 -10.25 2.49 -24.53
CA VAL A 188 -10.09 3.29 -25.76
C VAL A 188 -10.82 2.63 -26.93
N ILE A 189 -10.62 1.33 -27.17
CA ILE A 189 -11.27 0.61 -28.27
C ILE A 189 -12.80 0.61 -28.09
N ILE A 190 -13.29 0.30 -26.90
CA ILE A 190 -14.72 0.25 -26.59
C ILE A 190 -15.35 1.63 -26.80
N LEU A 191 -14.74 2.70 -26.27
CA LEU A 191 -15.26 4.05 -26.41
C LEU A 191 -15.20 4.54 -27.85
N LEU A 192 -14.16 4.19 -28.61
CA LEU A 192 -14.07 4.50 -30.03
C LEU A 192 -15.19 3.82 -30.83
N LEU A 193 -15.49 2.55 -30.53
CA LEU A 193 -16.59 1.81 -31.17
C LEU A 193 -17.96 2.33 -30.75
N ALA A 194 -18.14 2.67 -29.47
CA ALA A 194 -19.40 3.17 -28.93
C ALA A 194 -19.76 4.56 -29.48
N PHE A 195 -18.78 5.45 -29.60
CA PHE A 195 -19.00 6.82 -30.06
C PHE A 195 -18.69 7.05 -31.55
N GLY A 196 -18.00 6.12 -32.21
CA GLY A 196 -17.62 6.22 -33.62
C GLY A 196 -16.66 7.36 -33.96
N SER A 197 -16.12 8.07 -32.96
CA SER A 197 -15.30 9.28 -33.13
C SER A 197 -14.25 9.40 -32.03
N VAL A 198 -13.01 9.68 -32.45
CA VAL A 198 -11.87 9.92 -31.54
C VAL A 198 -12.12 11.12 -30.62
N VAL A 199 -12.78 12.17 -31.12
CA VAL A 199 -13.08 13.38 -30.34
C VAL A 199 -14.11 13.07 -29.25
N ALA A 200 -15.13 12.28 -29.56
CA ALA A 200 -16.17 11.91 -28.60
C ALA A 200 -15.65 10.95 -27.51
N MET A 201 -14.72 10.06 -27.86
CA MET A 201 -14.00 9.23 -26.89
C MET A 201 -13.05 10.05 -26.00
N GLY A 202 -12.38 11.06 -26.54
CA GLY A 202 -11.38 11.83 -25.81
C GLY A 202 -11.94 12.56 -24.58
N LEU A 203 -13.22 12.97 -24.64
CA LEU A 203 -13.88 13.68 -23.56
C LEU A 203 -13.98 12.84 -22.25
N PRO A 204 -14.57 11.63 -22.24
CA PRO A 204 -14.64 10.81 -21.03
C PRO A 204 -13.28 10.37 -20.49
N ILE A 205 -12.29 10.12 -21.37
CA ILE A 205 -10.92 9.79 -20.92
C ILE A 205 -10.29 10.98 -20.21
N THR A 206 -10.43 12.19 -20.75
CA THR A 206 -9.90 13.41 -20.12
C THR A 206 -10.56 13.66 -18.77
N ILE A 207 -11.87 13.45 -18.66
CA ILE A 207 -12.59 13.58 -17.39
C ILE A 207 -12.12 12.54 -16.37
N ALA A 208 -11.90 11.29 -16.81
CA ALA A 208 -11.40 10.23 -15.94
C ALA A 208 -9.99 10.55 -15.39
N ILE A 209 -9.11 11.11 -16.22
CA ILE A 209 -7.76 11.52 -15.79
C ILE A 209 -7.81 12.71 -14.82
N LEU A 210 -8.68 13.68 -15.05
CA LEU A 210 -8.81 14.87 -14.19
C LEU A 210 -9.58 14.60 -12.89
N GLY A 211 -10.34 13.51 -12.83
CA GLY A 211 -11.20 13.16 -11.69
C GLY A 211 -10.57 12.22 -10.67
N VAL A 212 -9.39 11.65 -10.97
CA VAL A 212 -8.58 10.82 -10.06
C VAL A 212 -7.50 11.67 -9.43
#